data_AF-A0A2X2IM34-F1
#
_entry.id   AF-A0A2X2IM34-F1
#
_cell.length_a   1.000
_cell.length_b   1.000
_cell.length_c   1.000
_cell.angle_alpha   90.00
_cell.angle_beta   90.00
_cell.angle_gamma   90.00
#
_symmetry.space_group_name_H-M   'P 1'
#
loop_
_entity.id
_entity.type
_entity.pdbx_description
1 polymer ?
#
loop_
_entity_poly.entity_id
_entity_poly.type
_entity_poly.pdbx_seq_one_letter_code
_entity_poly.pdbx_strand_id
1 'polypeptide(L)' 'MTHHLGCEKNQLRSGSNSRNGCLTKIITTGDEPLEIRTLRDRNGTFEPQQLKKNQP' A
#
# COMPACT_ATOMS: atom_id res chain seq x y z
N MET A 1 -3.52 -2.54 -4.78
CA MET A 1 -3.67 -1.15 -5.27
C MET A 1 -4.39 -1.04 -6.61
N THR A 2 -4.23 -1.97 -7.56
CA THR A 2 -4.98 -1.89 -8.84
C THR A 2 -6.49 -1.84 -8.63
N HIS A 3 -7.04 -2.73 -7.79
CA HIS A 3 -8.46 -2.72 -7.45
C HIS A 3 -8.91 -1.42 -6.75
N HIS A 4 -8.07 -0.84 -5.88
CA HIS A 4 -8.38 0.41 -5.17
C HIS A 4 -8.32 1.65 -6.07
N LEU A 5 -7.33 1.73 -6.96
CA LEU A 5 -7.11 2.89 -7.83
C LEU A 5 -7.81 2.77 -9.20
N GLY A 6 -8.30 1.58 -9.54
CA GLY A 6 -8.93 1.27 -10.83
C GLY A 6 -7.97 1.35 -12.03
N CYS A 7 -6.66 1.36 -11.80
CA CYS A 7 -5.67 1.46 -12.87
C CYS A 7 -4.42 0.62 -12.62
N GLU A 8 -3.85 0.12 -13.71
CA GLU A 8 -2.60 -0.65 -13.72
C GLU A 8 -1.38 0.24 -13.40
N LYS A 9 -0.22 -0.38 -13.11
CA LYS A 9 1.02 0.36 -12.88
C LYS A 9 1.47 0.98 -14.22
N ASN A 10 1.82 2.27 -14.21
CA ASN A 10 2.25 3.06 -15.38
C ASN A 10 1.15 3.37 -16.42
N GLN A 11 -0.11 3.06 -16.13
CA GLN A 11 -1.22 3.49 -16.97
C GLN A 11 -1.47 4.99 -16.79
N LEU A 12 -1.57 5.73 -17.90
CA LEU A 12 -2.00 7.13 -17.89
C LEU A 12 -3.39 7.25 -17.27
N ARG A 13 -3.54 8.16 -16.32
CA ARG A 13 -4.74 8.33 -15.51
C ARG A 13 -5.14 9.80 -15.46
N SER A 14 -6.45 10.06 -15.54
CA SER A 14 -7.07 11.38 -15.48
C SER A 14 -7.54 11.82 -14.07
N GLY A 15 -7.47 10.94 -13.07
CA GLY A 15 -7.88 11.24 -11.69
C GLY A 15 -6.75 11.71 -10.76
N SER A 16 -7.10 12.45 -9.71
CA SER A 16 -6.15 13.10 -8.78
C SER A 16 -5.35 12.13 -7.88
N ASN A 17 -5.87 10.93 -7.61
CA ASN A 17 -5.17 9.93 -6.80
C ASN A 17 -4.30 9.01 -7.67
N SER A 18 -3.09 8.68 -7.21
CA SER A 18 -2.13 7.83 -7.91
C SER A 18 -1.26 7.05 -6.92
N ARG A 19 -0.47 6.08 -7.39
CA ARG A 19 0.49 5.39 -6.52
C ARG A 19 1.62 6.38 -6.15
N ASN A 20 1.88 6.56 -4.85
CA ASN A 20 2.91 7.46 -4.32
C ASN A 20 4.04 6.67 -3.65
N GLY A 21 4.65 5.77 -4.44
CA GLY A 21 5.77 4.96 -3.99
C GLY A 21 5.40 3.71 -3.20
N CYS A 22 6.41 3.17 -2.53
CA CYS A 22 6.36 1.93 -1.76
C CYS A 22 7.05 2.15 -0.42
N LEU A 23 6.44 1.70 0.67
CA LEU A 23 6.98 1.73 2.02
C LEU A 23 7.33 0.31 2.47
N THR A 24 8.50 0.16 3.07
CA THR A 24 8.86 -1.07 3.78
C THR A 24 8.18 -1.09 5.15
N LYS A 25 7.51 -2.18 5.48
CA LYS A 25 6.95 -2.45 6.81
C LYS A 25 7.55 -3.74 7.34
N ILE A 26 8.04 -3.70 8.57
CA ILE A 26 8.44 -4.90 9.31
C ILE A 26 7.23 -5.35 10.13
N ILE A 27 6.89 -6.63 10.06
CA ILE A 27 5.76 -7.24 10.76
C ILE A 27 6.29 -8.42 11.55
N THR A 28 6.15 -8.37 12.85
CA THR A 28 6.47 -9.52 13.70
C THR A 28 5.36 -10.56 13.53
N THR A 29 5.68 -11.72 12.95
CA THR A 29 4.75 -12.84 12.80
C THR A 29 5.42 -14.09 13.36
N GLY A 30 4.88 -14.64 14.46
CA GLY A 30 5.53 -15.76 15.14
C GLY A 30 6.87 -15.34 15.75
N ASP A 31 7.92 -16.10 15.44
CA ASP A 31 9.23 -15.95 16.09
C ASP A 31 10.18 -14.95 15.38
N GLU A 32 9.93 -14.59 14.11
CA GLU A 32 10.85 -13.73 13.33
C GLU A 32 10.14 -12.53 12.67
N PRO A 33 10.80 -11.35 12.59
CA PRO A 33 10.29 -10.21 11.85
C PRO A 33 10.26 -10.47 10.34
N LEU A 34 9.10 -10.22 9.73
CA LEU A 34 8.92 -10.30 8.29
C LEU A 34 8.95 -8.89 7.66
N GLU A 35 9.88 -8.67 6.74
CA GLU A 35 9.89 -7.45 5.93
C GLU A 35 8.92 -7.59 4.74
N ILE A 36 7.99 -6.65 4.61
CA ILE A 36 7.10 -6.56 3.46
C ILE A 36 7.16 -5.17 2.80
N ARG A 37 6.83 -5.15 1.51
CA ARG A 37 6.73 -3.92 0.71
C ARG A 37 5.26 -3.58 0.49
N THR A 38 4.83 -2.45 1.03
CA THR A 38 3.46 -1.95 0.91
C THR A 38 3.39 -0.76 -0.05
N LEU A 39 2.45 -0.80 -0.99
CA LEU A 39 2.19 0.33 -1.88
C LEU A 39 1.31 1.36 -1.16
N ARG A 40 1.51 2.65 -1.46
CA ARG A 40 0.72 3.76 -0.93
C ARG A 40 0.08 4.55 -2.06
N ASP A 41 -1.13 5.06 -1.84
CA ASP A 41 -1.76 6.03 -2.75
C ASP A 41 -1.48 7.47 -2.30
N ARG A 42 -1.49 8.42 -3.23
CA ARG A 42 -1.16 9.84 -3.00
C ARG A 42 -2.08 10.45 -1.95
N ASN A 43 -3.36 10.12 -1.99
CA ASN A 43 -4.36 10.69 -1.08
C ASN A 43 -4.43 9.92 0.26
N GLY A 44 -3.71 8.81 0.41
CA GLY A 44 -3.70 8.00 1.64
C GLY A 44 -5.03 7.30 1.95
N THR A 45 -5.92 7.20 0.97
CA THR A 45 -7.29 6.67 1.10
C THR A 45 -7.39 5.15 1.10
N PHE A 46 -6.32 4.44 0.76
CA PHE A 46 -6.34 2.99 0.76
C PHE A 46 -6.33 2.44 2.18
N GLU A 47 -7.39 1.77 2.61
CA GLU A 47 -7.41 1.03 3.87
C GLU A 47 -7.02 -0.45 3.65
N PRO A 48 -5.92 -0.92 4.26
CA PRO A 48 -5.46 -2.30 4.10
C PRO A 48 -6.36 -3.28 4.84
N GLN A 49 -6.69 -4.40 4.18
CA GLN A 49 -7.64 -5.38 4.71
C GLN A 49 -7.00 -6.37 5.69
N GLN A 50 -5.78 -6.82 5.40
CA GLN A 50 -5.10 -7.88 6.17
C GLN A 50 -4.17 -7.33 7.27
N LEU A 51 -3.68 -6.09 7.10
CA LEU A 51 -2.68 -5.48 7.98
C LEU A 51 -3.08 -4.06 8.27
N LYS A 52 -3.54 -3.77 9.49
CA LYS A 52 -3.96 -2.40 9.84
C LYS A 52 -2.80 -1.40 9.69
N LYS A 53 -3.16 -0.16 9.32
CA LYS A 53 -2.23 0.98 9.36
C LYS A 53 -1.82 1.27 10.81
N ASN A 54 -0.57 1.72 10.98
CA ASN A 54 -0.04 2.21 12.27
C ASN A 54 -0.13 1.20 13.43
N GLN A 55 -0.04 -0.09 13.15
CA GLN A 55 0.17 -1.10 14.20
C GLN A 55 1.62 -0.97 14.70
N PRO A 56 1.85 -1.02 16.02
CA PRO A 56 3.20 -1.10 16.58
C PRO A 56 3.93 -2.37 16.12
#